data_AF-A0A084UDM6-F1
#
_entry.id   AF-A0A084UDM6-F1
#
_cell.length_a   1.000
_cell.length_b   1.000
_cell.length_c   1.000
_cell.angle_alpha   90.00
_cell.angle_beta   90.00
_cell.angle_gamma   90.00
#
_symmetry.space_group_name_H-M   'P 1'
#
loop_
_entity.id
_entity.type
_entity.pdbx_description
1 polymer ?
#
loop_
_entity_poly.entity_id
_entity_poly.type
_entity_poly.pdbx_seq_one_letter_code
_entity_poly.pdbx_strand_id
1 'polypeptide(L)'
;MSVHAYPRCASYLTAMGVKIDDRSMTDYWFAVILGDRLPEGALKRAGVDFSNREDTGILGRIEAALTSRKVKRQKQDHGLSHAECESLKAFFGSRGVKALRLKSGEDFWHAAHCMWPSHFRAGLKGDLRPLHQVLKSMTKKERRTADLSRLPAEWRAA
;
A
#
# COMPACT_ATOMS: atom_id res chain seq x y z
N MET A 1 30.55 -9.78 1.85
CA MET A 1 29.76 -10.81 1.14
C MET A 1 29.10 -10.11 -0.04
N SER A 2 28.26 -10.76 -0.83
CA SER A 2 27.57 -10.11 -1.95
C SER A 2 26.10 -9.89 -1.59
N VAL A 3 25.57 -8.70 -1.86
CA VAL A 3 24.15 -8.35 -1.63
C VAL A 3 23.18 -9.32 -2.33
N HIS A 4 23.65 -10.02 -3.37
CA HIS A 4 22.92 -11.08 -4.07
C HIS A 4 22.54 -12.28 -3.19
N ALA A 5 23.23 -12.50 -2.06
CA ALA A 5 22.84 -13.49 -1.06
C ALA A 5 21.56 -13.11 -0.28
N TYR A 6 21.12 -11.86 -0.38
CA TYR A 6 19.97 -11.28 0.31
C TYR A 6 18.94 -10.78 -0.72
N PRO A 7 18.09 -11.67 -1.26
CA PRO A 7 17.28 -11.37 -2.44
C PRO A 7 16.26 -10.24 -2.23
N ARG A 8 15.73 -10.04 -1.01
CA ARG A 8 14.82 -8.92 -0.74
C ARG A 8 15.58 -7.61 -0.63
N CYS A 9 16.73 -7.60 0.03
CA CYS A 9 17.62 -6.45 0.06
C CYS A 9 18.03 -6.04 -1.37
N ALA A 10 18.49 -6.99 -2.18
CA ALA A 10 18.85 -6.77 -3.58
C ALA A 10 17.67 -6.22 -4.40
N SER A 11 16.49 -6.83 -4.31
CA SER A 11 15.29 -6.37 -5.01
C SER A 11 14.90 -4.94 -4.62
N TYR A 12 14.98 -4.59 -3.33
CA TYR A 12 14.64 -3.25 -2.84
C TYR A 12 15.65 -2.21 -3.33
N LEU A 13 16.94 -2.53 -3.29
CA LEU A 13 18.03 -1.68 -3.79
C LEU A 13 17.91 -1.43 -5.30
N THR A 14 17.63 -2.47 -6.09
CA THR A 14 17.39 -2.34 -7.54
C THR A 14 16.17 -1.46 -7.83
N ALA A 15 15.09 -1.61 -7.08
CA ALA A 15 13.90 -0.77 -7.23
C ALA A 15 14.17 0.72 -6.92
N MET A 16 15.19 1.02 -6.11
CA MET A 16 15.66 2.37 -5.82
C MET A 16 16.70 2.89 -6.84
N GLY A 17 17.04 2.10 -7.86
CA GLY A 17 18.05 2.47 -8.85
C GLY A 17 19.49 2.35 -8.35
N VAL A 18 19.73 1.63 -7.24
CA VAL A 18 21.07 1.40 -6.72
C VAL A 18 21.79 0.37 -7.58
N LYS A 19 23.04 0.64 -7.94
CA LYS A 19 23.92 -0.29 -8.66
C LYS A 19 24.44 -1.35 -7.69
N ILE A 20 23.73 -2.47 -7.59
CA ILE A 20 24.09 -3.57 -6.69
C ILE A 20 25.36 -4.33 -7.10
N ASP A 21 25.81 -4.17 -8.35
CA ASP A 21 27.05 -4.75 -8.88
C ASP A 21 28.27 -3.81 -8.76
N ASP A 22 28.10 -2.66 -8.12
CA ASP A 22 29.20 -1.72 -7.89
C ASP A 22 30.19 -2.29 -6.86
N ARG A 23 31.43 -2.55 -7.29
CA ARG A 23 32.49 -3.11 -6.44
C ARG A 23 32.95 -2.17 -5.32
N SER A 24 32.63 -0.88 -5.41
CA SER A 24 32.90 0.10 -4.35
C SER A 24 31.86 0.07 -3.22
N MET A 25 30.71 -0.57 -3.45
CA MET A 25 29.67 -0.71 -2.44
C MET A 25 29.94 -1.89 -1.51
N THR A 26 29.94 -1.60 -0.22
CA THR A 26 30.04 -2.60 0.84
C THR A 26 28.65 -2.98 1.35
N ASP A 27 28.56 -4.12 2.03
CA ASP A 27 27.33 -4.57 2.68
C ASP A 27 26.79 -3.50 3.67
N TYR A 28 27.69 -2.77 4.34
CA TYR A 28 27.33 -1.63 5.19
C TYR A 28 26.69 -0.49 4.42
N TRP A 29 27.25 -0.09 3.28
CA TRP A 29 26.66 0.98 2.47
C TRP A 29 25.27 0.61 1.93
N PHE A 30 25.10 -0.63 1.48
CA PHE A 30 23.78 -1.14 1.12
C PHE A 30 22.81 -1.12 2.30
N ALA A 31 23.26 -1.48 3.51
CA ALA A 31 22.46 -1.42 4.72
C ALA A 31 22.07 0.01 5.11
N VAL A 32 22.98 0.99 4.96
CA VAL A 32 22.68 2.41 5.22
C VAL A 32 21.58 2.93 4.30
N ILE A 33 21.65 2.61 3.00
CA ILE A 33 20.61 3.00 2.02
C ILE A 33 19.27 2.36 2.38
N LEU A 34 19.27 1.08 2.78
CA LEU A 34 18.05 0.40 3.22
C LEU A 34 17.53 0.98 4.55
N GLY A 35 18.42 1.35 5.46
CA GLY A 35 18.12 1.92 6.76
C GLY A 35 17.35 3.23 6.68
N ASP A 36 17.72 4.11 5.75
CA ASP A 36 17.01 5.38 5.50
C ASP A 36 15.53 5.19 5.13
N ARG A 37 15.19 4.05 4.53
CA ARG A 37 13.82 3.75 4.06
C ARG A 37 13.02 2.87 5.01
N LEU A 38 13.66 2.33 6.04
CA LEU A 38 13.01 1.46 7.02
C LEU A 38 12.73 2.25 8.30
N PRO A 39 11.52 2.14 8.89
CA PRO A 39 11.22 2.75 10.18
C PRO A 39 12.22 2.27 11.23
N GLU A 40 12.73 3.21 12.03
CA GLU A 40 13.72 2.95 13.07
C GLU A 40 13.28 1.81 14.01
N GLY A 41 12.00 1.76 14.39
CA GLY A 41 11.46 0.69 15.23
C GLY A 41 11.44 -0.70 14.57
N ALA A 42 11.52 -0.79 13.24
CA ALA A 42 11.69 -2.06 12.54
C ALA A 42 13.17 -2.50 12.54
N LEU A 43 14.08 -1.56 12.34
CA LEU A 43 15.52 -1.78 12.38
C LEU A 43 15.99 -2.21 13.78
N LYS A 44 15.53 -1.51 14.82
CA LYS A 44 15.81 -1.86 16.22
C LYS A 44 15.32 -3.26 16.59
N ARG A 45 14.09 -3.62 16.21
CA ARG A 45 13.54 -4.98 16.45
C ARG A 45 14.30 -6.07 15.71
N ALA A 46 14.90 -5.74 14.58
CA ALA A 46 15.75 -6.64 13.83
C ALA A 46 17.18 -6.71 14.37
N GLY A 47 17.51 -5.94 15.42
CA GLY A 47 18.87 -5.88 15.98
C GLY A 47 19.87 -5.22 15.03
N VAL A 48 19.40 -4.34 14.14
CA VAL A 48 20.29 -3.61 13.22
C VAL A 48 20.95 -2.45 13.97
N ASP A 49 22.27 -2.46 13.99
CA ASP A 49 23.11 -1.43 14.58
C ASP A 49 24.06 -0.86 13.52
N PHE A 50 23.96 0.45 13.25
CA PHE A 50 24.79 1.13 12.26
C PHE A 50 26.10 1.69 12.86
N SER A 51 26.29 1.58 14.17
CA SER A 51 27.52 2.01 14.85
C SER A 51 28.71 1.12 14.47
N ASN A 52 28.47 -0.16 14.18
CA ASN A 52 29.48 -1.11 13.75
C ASN A 52 29.56 -1.21 12.22
N ARG A 53 30.60 -0.61 11.63
CA ARG A 53 30.84 -0.61 10.17
C ARG A 53 31.37 -1.92 9.62
N GLU A 54 31.89 -2.78 10.48
CA GLU A 54 32.50 -4.08 10.12
C GLU A 54 31.51 -5.24 10.22
N ASP A 55 30.26 -4.92 10.54
CA ASP A 55 29.21 -5.88 10.75
C ASP A 55 28.80 -6.59 9.45
N THR A 56 29.34 -7.78 9.25
CA THR A 56 29.06 -8.63 8.08
C THR A 56 27.65 -9.24 8.09
N GLY A 57 26.95 -9.20 9.24
CA GLY A 57 25.61 -9.76 9.39
C GLY A 57 24.48 -8.74 9.15
N ILE A 58 24.81 -7.46 8.92
CA ILE A 58 23.84 -6.37 8.89
C ILE A 58 22.75 -6.56 7.82
N LEU A 59 23.14 -6.97 6.60
CA LEU A 59 22.20 -7.24 5.52
C LEU A 59 21.31 -8.46 5.80
N GLY A 60 21.83 -9.47 6.51
CA GLY A 60 21.04 -10.62 6.93
C GLY A 60 19.94 -10.26 7.93
N ARG A 61 20.23 -9.38 8.88
CA ARG A 61 19.22 -8.85 9.81
C ARG A 61 18.17 -8.00 9.10
N ILE A 62 18.59 -7.17 8.14
CA ILE A 62 17.66 -6.40 7.31
C ILE A 62 16.79 -7.33 6.45
N GLU A 63 17.37 -8.36 5.82
CA GLU A 63 16.66 -9.37 5.04
C GLU A 63 15.60 -10.10 5.89
N ALA A 64 15.94 -10.45 7.14
CA ALA A 64 15.01 -11.01 8.10
C ALA A 64 13.88 -10.01 8.46
N ALA A 65 14.21 -8.74 8.69
CA ALA A 65 13.23 -7.68 8.95
C ALA A 65 12.26 -7.49 7.77
N LEU A 66 12.77 -7.57 6.54
CA LEU A 66 11.98 -7.55 5.31
C LEU A 66 11.13 -8.81 5.14
N THR A 67 11.54 -9.94 5.71
CA THR A 67 10.76 -11.20 5.73
C THR A 67 9.62 -11.14 6.73
N SER A 68 9.86 -10.66 7.95
CA SER A 68 8.81 -10.38 8.94
C SER A 68 7.82 -9.31 8.48
N ARG A 69 8.18 -8.56 7.43
CA ARG A 69 7.30 -7.65 6.69
C ARG A 69 6.40 -8.32 5.65
N LYS A 70 6.42 -9.65 5.46
CA LYS A 70 5.36 -10.33 4.70
C LYS A 70 4.01 -9.98 5.35
N VAL A 71 3.32 -9.04 4.71
CA VAL A 71 1.98 -8.53 4.99
C VAL A 71 1.83 -7.64 6.23
N LYS A 72 2.70 -6.65 6.38
CA LYS A 72 2.21 -5.29 6.66
C LYS A 72 2.63 -4.38 5.51
N ARG A 73 2.15 -4.67 4.28
CA ARG A 73 1.74 -3.56 3.40
C ARG A 73 0.96 -2.65 4.32
N GLN A 74 1.39 -1.40 4.46
CA GLN A 74 0.76 -0.39 5.31
C GLN A 74 -0.72 -0.74 5.39
N LYS A 75 -1.21 -1.05 6.60
CA LYS A 75 -2.64 -0.97 6.86
C LYS A 75 -2.97 0.43 6.34
N GLN A 76 -3.47 0.52 5.11
CA GLN A 76 -4.24 1.68 4.72
C GLN A 76 -5.30 1.70 5.80
N ASP A 77 -5.37 2.83 6.49
CA ASP A 77 -5.97 3.03 7.80
C ASP A 77 -7.52 2.96 7.73
N HIS A 78 -8.00 1.93 7.04
CA HIS A 78 -9.31 1.83 6.39
C HIS A 78 -9.94 0.45 6.64
N GLY A 79 -9.36 -0.36 7.54
CA GLY A 79 -9.94 -1.62 8.01
C GLY A 79 -9.96 -2.80 7.02
N LEU A 80 -9.70 -2.59 5.72
CA LEU A 80 -9.72 -3.63 4.68
C LEU A 80 -8.35 -4.28 4.43
N SER A 81 -8.36 -5.54 4.00
CA SER A 81 -7.16 -6.17 3.43
C SER A 81 -6.82 -5.57 2.05
N HIS A 82 -5.56 -5.72 1.61
CA HIS A 82 -5.13 -5.19 0.32
C HIS A 82 -5.95 -5.74 -0.86
N ALA A 83 -6.29 -7.03 -0.83
CA ALA A 83 -7.12 -7.65 -1.87
C ALA A 83 -8.53 -7.05 -1.93
N GLU A 84 -9.10 -6.72 -0.77
CA GLU A 84 -10.41 -6.07 -0.70
C GLU A 84 -10.35 -4.62 -1.17
N CYS A 85 -9.28 -3.88 -0.85
CA CYS A 85 -9.07 -2.54 -1.41
C CYS A 85 -8.94 -2.57 -2.94
N GLU A 86 -8.18 -3.51 -3.50
CA GLU A 86 -8.06 -3.65 -4.95
C GLU A 86 -9.38 -4.06 -5.60
N SER A 87 -10.14 -4.96 -4.97
CA SER A 87 -11.49 -5.32 -5.42
C SER A 87 -12.44 -4.11 -5.40
N LEU A 88 -12.38 -3.29 -4.36
CA LEU A 88 -13.17 -2.07 -4.23
C LEU A 88 -12.81 -1.06 -5.34
N LYS A 89 -11.52 -0.81 -5.56
CA LYS A 89 -11.05 0.07 -6.64
C LYS A 89 -11.50 -0.44 -8.02
N ALA A 90 -11.36 -1.74 -8.28
CA ALA A 90 -11.80 -2.34 -9.53
C ALA A 90 -13.33 -2.21 -9.71
N PHE A 91 -14.09 -2.35 -8.62
CA PHE A 91 -15.53 -2.15 -8.64
C PHE A 91 -15.91 -0.72 -9.03
N PHE A 92 -15.35 0.29 -8.37
CA PHE A 92 -15.55 1.70 -8.75
C PHE A 92 -15.08 2.00 -10.19
N GLY A 93 -13.92 1.45 -10.56
CA GLY A 93 -13.37 1.53 -11.92
C GLY A 93 -14.32 1.01 -12.99
N SER A 94 -14.92 -0.16 -12.76
CA SER A 94 -15.91 -0.76 -13.68
C SER A 94 -17.14 0.12 -13.91
N ARG A 95 -17.39 1.09 -13.03
CA ARG A 95 -18.53 2.00 -13.08
C ARG A 95 -18.18 3.38 -13.58
N GLY A 96 -16.99 3.59 -14.12
CA GLY A 96 -16.58 4.88 -14.67
C GLY A 96 -16.02 5.84 -13.64
N VAL A 97 -15.51 5.34 -12.51
CA VAL A 97 -14.77 6.15 -11.53
C VAL A 97 -13.27 5.91 -11.67
N LYS A 98 -12.48 6.97 -11.77
CA LYS A 98 -11.02 6.93 -11.70
C LYS A 98 -10.58 6.58 -10.27
N ALA A 99 -10.61 5.30 -9.91
CA ALA A 99 -10.26 4.82 -8.57
C ALA A 99 -8.84 5.23 -8.10
N LEU A 100 -7.92 5.51 -9.04
CA LEU A 100 -6.59 6.05 -8.76
C LEU A 100 -6.60 7.48 -8.18
N ARG A 101 -7.70 8.23 -8.38
CA ARG A 101 -7.89 9.58 -7.85
C ARG A 101 -8.49 9.58 -6.44
N LEU A 102 -9.05 8.46 -5.99
CA LEU A 102 -9.55 8.27 -4.63
C LEU A 102 -8.37 7.89 -3.73
N LYS A 103 -7.85 8.87 -2.99
CA LYS A 103 -6.63 8.72 -2.18
C LYS A 103 -6.93 8.35 -0.74
N SER A 104 -8.12 8.69 -0.25
CA SER A 104 -8.55 8.46 1.13
C SER A 104 -9.79 7.58 1.19
N GLY A 105 -10.02 6.94 2.35
CA GLY A 105 -11.26 6.22 2.62
C GLY A 105 -12.50 7.13 2.54
N GLU A 106 -12.37 8.41 2.88
CA GLU A 106 -13.45 9.39 2.74
C GLU A 106 -13.83 9.62 1.28
N ASP A 107 -12.86 9.63 0.36
CA ASP A 107 -13.12 9.78 -1.07
C ASP A 107 -13.99 8.63 -1.60
N PHE A 108 -13.75 7.40 -1.13
CA PHE A 108 -14.56 6.23 -1.49
C PHE A 108 -15.99 6.32 -0.95
N TRP A 109 -16.15 6.76 0.29
CA TRP A 109 -17.48 7.00 0.88
C TRP A 109 -18.24 8.10 0.13
N HIS A 110 -17.55 9.19 -0.20
CA HIS A 110 -18.12 10.29 -0.97
C HIS A 110 -18.54 9.84 -2.36
N ALA A 111 -17.67 9.09 -3.06
CA ALA A 111 -18.00 8.55 -4.37
C ALA A 111 -19.22 7.60 -4.31
N ALA A 112 -19.26 6.70 -3.33
CA ALA A 112 -20.41 5.82 -3.12
C ALA A 112 -21.71 6.58 -2.83
N HIS A 113 -21.65 7.61 -1.98
CA HIS A 113 -22.81 8.46 -1.68
C HIS A 113 -23.33 9.20 -2.92
N CYS A 114 -22.43 9.74 -3.75
CA CYS A 114 -22.83 10.37 -5.02
C CYS A 114 -23.51 9.36 -5.97
N MET A 115 -22.94 8.17 -6.09
CA MET A 115 -23.43 7.15 -7.03
C MET A 115 -24.72 6.46 -6.57
N TRP A 116 -24.88 6.23 -5.26
CA TRP A 116 -26.02 5.51 -4.67
C TRP A 116 -26.54 6.20 -3.41
N PRO A 117 -27.10 7.42 -3.53
CA PRO A 117 -27.53 8.20 -2.38
C PRO A 117 -28.59 7.49 -1.51
N SER A 118 -29.39 6.60 -2.10
CA SER A 118 -30.41 5.83 -1.38
C SER A 118 -29.82 4.73 -0.46
N HIS A 119 -28.58 4.29 -0.72
CA HIS A 119 -27.94 3.19 0.03
C HIS A 119 -26.91 3.70 1.05
N PHE A 120 -26.46 4.94 0.90
CA PHE A 120 -25.42 5.53 1.74
C PHE A 120 -25.95 6.80 2.39
N ARG A 121 -26.00 6.83 3.73
CA ARG A 121 -26.33 8.05 4.48
C ARG A 121 -25.07 8.88 4.69
N ALA A 122 -25.20 10.20 4.60
CA ALA A 122 -24.12 11.13 4.92
C ALA A 122 -23.64 10.91 6.38
N GLY A 123 -22.33 10.73 6.58
CA GLY A 123 -21.72 10.63 7.92
C GLY A 123 -20.84 9.40 8.17
N LEU A 124 -20.79 8.43 7.26
CA LEU A 124 -19.89 7.27 7.38
C LEU A 124 -18.47 7.69 6.96
N LYS A 125 -17.51 7.62 7.90
CA LYS A 125 -16.12 8.09 7.71
C LYS A 125 -15.10 7.06 8.19
N GLY A 126 -13.95 7.03 7.52
CA GLY A 126 -12.74 6.31 7.95
C GLY A 126 -12.67 4.84 7.53
N ASP A 127 -13.58 3.99 8.02
CA ASP A 127 -13.52 2.53 7.78
C ASP A 127 -14.20 2.16 6.45
N LEU A 128 -13.51 1.40 5.60
CA LEU A 128 -14.04 0.93 4.31
C LEU A 128 -14.71 -0.45 4.41
N ARG A 129 -14.59 -1.16 5.56
CA ARG A 129 -15.31 -2.43 5.77
C ARG A 129 -16.83 -2.28 5.65
N PRO A 130 -17.48 -1.29 6.29
CA PRO A 130 -18.92 -1.12 6.15
C PRO A 130 -19.30 -0.76 4.70
N LEU A 131 -18.48 0.04 4.01
CA LEU A 131 -18.70 0.36 2.60
C LEU A 131 -18.69 -0.90 1.74
N HIS A 132 -17.66 -1.72 1.90
CA HIS A 132 -17.50 -2.97 1.15
C HIS A 132 -18.65 -3.95 1.43
N GLN A 133 -19.14 -4.01 2.67
CA GLN A 133 -20.27 -4.86 3.04
C GLN A 133 -21.58 -4.41 2.39
N VAL A 134 -21.88 -3.10 2.41
CA VAL A 134 -23.08 -2.54 1.76
C VAL A 134 -23.04 -2.78 0.25
N LEU A 135 -21.89 -2.53 -0.39
CA LEU A 135 -21.73 -2.78 -1.83
C LEU A 135 -21.91 -4.27 -2.19
N LYS A 136 -21.45 -5.19 -1.32
CA LYS A 136 -21.67 -6.63 -1.49
C LYS A 136 -23.14 -7.03 -1.30
N SER A 137 -23.87 -6.42 -0.36
CA SER A 137 -25.28 -6.72 -0.14
C SER A 137 -26.20 -6.14 -1.21
N MET A 138 -25.78 -5.09 -1.93
CA MET A 138 -26.54 -4.56 -3.07
C MET A 138 -26.67 -5.59 -4.19
N THR A 139 -27.85 -5.68 -4.78
CA THR A 139 -28.13 -6.50 -5.96
C THR A 139 -27.45 -5.95 -7.22
N LYS A 140 -27.29 -6.78 -8.24
CA LYS A 140 -26.72 -6.35 -9.54
C LYS A 140 -27.50 -5.18 -10.16
N LYS A 141 -28.82 -5.14 -9.94
CA LYS A 141 -29.72 -4.10 -10.48
C LYS A 141 -29.49 -2.77 -9.77
N GLU A 142 -29.45 -2.76 -8.44
CA GLU A 142 -29.16 -1.55 -7.65
C GLU A 142 -27.76 -1.02 -7.90
N ARG A 143 -26.76 -1.90 -8.04
CA ARG A 143 -25.42 -1.44 -8.41
C ARG A 143 -25.48 -0.69 -9.75
N ARG A 144 -26.26 -1.13 -10.74
CA ARG A 144 -26.33 -0.51 -12.08
C ARG A 144 -26.94 0.89 -12.09
N THR A 145 -27.73 1.28 -11.09
CA THR A 145 -28.35 2.62 -11.02
C THR A 145 -27.39 3.69 -10.52
N ALA A 146 -26.08 3.51 -10.73
CA ALA A 146 -25.06 4.44 -10.27
C ALA A 146 -25.19 5.78 -11.02
N ASP A 147 -25.36 6.87 -10.29
CA ASP A 147 -25.43 8.22 -10.86
C ASP A 147 -24.02 8.87 -10.89
N LEU A 148 -23.40 8.87 -12.07
CA LEU A 148 -22.07 9.47 -12.27
C LEU A 148 -22.12 11.00 -12.41
N SER A 149 -23.29 11.59 -12.66
CA SER A 149 -23.43 13.05 -12.85
C SER A 149 -23.12 13.81 -11.56
N ARG A 150 -23.38 13.19 -10.41
CA ARG A 150 -23.14 13.73 -9.06
C ARG A 150 -21.68 13.62 -8.61
N LEU A 151 -20.83 12.91 -9.34
CA LEU A 151 -19.41 12.81 -9.00
C LEU A 151 -18.64 14.06 -9.47
N PRO A 152 -17.59 14.48 -8.74
CA PRO A 152 -16.63 15.46 -9.23
C PRO A 152 -16.06 15.04 -10.59
N ALA A 153 -15.92 16.00 -11.53
CA ALA A 153 -15.46 15.72 -12.88
C ALA A 153 -14.07 15.07 -12.92
N GLU A 154 -13.19 15.44 -11.99
CA GLU A 154 -11.85 14.84 -11.84
C GLU A 154 -11.87 13.34 -11.49
N TRP A 155 -12.95 12.84 -10.91
CA TRP A 155 -13.11 11.43 -10.52
C TRP A 155 -13.83 10.61 -11.58
N ARG A 156 -14.46 11.24 -12.58
CA ARG A 156 -15.11 10.52 -13.68
C ARG A 156 -14.05 10.00 -14.64
N ALA A 157 -14.07 8.70 -14.93
CA ALA A 157 -13.45 8.15 -16.14
C ALA A 157 -14.32 8.65 -17.29
N ALA A 158 -13.76 9.53 -18.12
CA ALA A 158 -14.48 10.29 -19.13
C ALA A 158 -15.30 9.40 -20.07
#